data_AF-A0A9E4U825-F1
#
_entry.id   AF-A0A9E4U825-F1
#
_cell.length_a   1.000
_cell.length_b   1.000
_cell.length_c   1.000
_cell.angle_alpha   90.00
_cell.angle_beta   90.00
_cell.angle_gamma   90.00
#
_symmetry.space_group_name_H-M   'P 1'
#
loop_
_entity.id
_entity.type
_entity.pdbx_description
1 polymer ?
#
loop_
_entity_poly.entity_id
_entity_poly.type
_entity_poly.pdbx_seq_one_letter_code
_entity_poly.pdbx_strand_id
1 'polypeptide(L)'
;MAPLVAAIVALVALAGVLYPLFRGDGGRRYAVGRDGSVQELIDRRETLFRAMAEMEFDRKLGNLAGEEYQRLRADYEVQAMDVLKSLDQRAAGVDAQIDQEIAAYRDQRVETVEPGQG
;
A
#
# COMPACT_ATOMS: atom_id res chain seq x y z
N MET A 1 -7.31 -20.92 37.75
CA MET A 1 -7.57 -19.46 37.71
C MET A 1 -6.48 -18.66 36.97
N ALA A 2 -5.19 -19.00 37.12
CA ALA A 2 -4.08 -18.30 36.45
C ALA A 2 -4.12 -18.20 34.90
N PRO A 3 -4.54 -19.22 34.11
CA PRO A 3 -4.48 -19.11 32.65
C PRO A 3 -5.54 -18.16 32.07
N LEU A 4 -6.64 -17.95 32.79
CA LEU A 4 -7.75 -17.09 32.36
C LEU A 4 -7.35 -15.61 32.45
N VAL A 5 -6.55 -15.26 33.46
CA VAL A 5 -6.00 -13.91 33.63
C VAL A 5 -5.00 -13.59 32.51
N ALA A 6 -4.11 -14.53 32.17
CA ALA A 6 -3.16 -14.37 31.09
C ALA A 6 -3.86 -14.20 29.72
N ALA A 7 -4.90 -14.99 29.45
CA ALA A 7 -5.70 -14.88 28.24
C ALA A 7 -6.40 -13.51 28.13
N ILE A 8 -6.96 -13.00 29.23
CA ILE A 8 -7.61 -11.68 29.25
C ILE A 8 -6.59 -10.56 29.01
N VAL A 9 -5.41 -10.62 29.63
CA VAL A 9 -4.36 -9.61 29.43
C VAL A 9 -3.85 -9.61 27.99
N ALA A 10 -3.66 -10.80 27.39
CA ALA A 10 -3.29 -10.91 25.99
C ALA A 10 -4.37 -10.34 25.06
N LEU A 11 -5.64 -10.61 25.33
CA LEU A 11 -6.76 -10.10 24.54
C LEU A 11 -6.90 -8.57 24.65
N VAL A 12 -6.68 -8.00 25.84
CA VAL A 12 -6.72 -6.56 26.07
C VAL A 12 -5.53 -5.85 25.42
N ALA A 13 -4.33 -6.44 25.48
CA ALA A 13 -3.16 -5.92 24.77
C ALA A 13 -3.37 -5.95 23.26
N LEU A 14 -3.90 -7.06 22.73
CA LEU A 14 -4.25 -7.20 21.32
C LEU A 14 -5.30 -6.18 20.90
N ALA A 15 -6.37 -6.02 21.69
CA ALA A 15 -7.38 -5.00 21.46
C ALA A 15 -6.80 -3.58 21.50
N GLY A 16 -5.88 -3.28 22.42
CA GLY A 16 -5.22 -1.97 22.53
C GLY A 16 -4.32 -1.62 21.34
N VAL A 17 -3.73 -2.62 20.68
CA VAL A 17 -2.92 -2.45 19.45
C VAL A 17 -3.80 -2.40 18.19
N LEU A 18 -4.84 -3.22 18.13
CA LEU A 18 -5.80 -3.22 17.01
C LEU A 18 -6.70 -1.97 17.02
N TYR A 19 -7.03 -1.44 18.19
CA TYR A 19 -7.92 -0.28 18.34
C TYR A 19 -7.44 0.98 17.60
N PRO A 20 -6.18 1.44 17.70
CA PRO A 20 -5.70 2.59 16.92
C PRO A 20 -5.61 2.28 15.42
N LEU A 21 -5.46 1.02 15.02
CA LEU A 21 -5.43 0.60 13.61
C LEU A 21 -6.82 0.68 12.95
N PHE A 22 -7.89 0.43 13.72
CA PHE A 22 -9.27 0.65 13.26
C PHE A 22 -9.78 2.09 13.48
N ARG A 23 -9.11 2.88 14.34
CA ARG A 23 -9.47 4.28 14.62
C ARG A 23 -8.70 5.33 13.83
N GLY A 24 -7.68 4.95 13.07
CA GLY A 24 -7.12 5.80 12.02
C GLY A 24 -8.08 5.88 10.83
N ASP A 25 -9.03 6.81 10.91
CA ASP A 25 -9.85 7.29 9.79
C ASP A 25 -10.58 6.24 8.94
N GLY A 26 -11.18 5.24 9.59
CA GLY A 26 -12.15 4.28 9.02
C GLY A 26 -13.49 4.89 8.57
N GLY A 27 -13.47 6.09 7.97
CA GLY A 27 -14.65 6.87 7.56
C GLY A 27 -14.78 7.13 6.06
N ARG A 28 -13.85 6.67 5.21
CA ARG A 28 -14.07 6.64 3.76
C ARG A 28 -14.03 5.18 3.31
N ARG A 29 -15.20 4.57 3.44
CA ARG A 29 -15.79 3.51 2.60
C ARG A 29 -14.79 2.75 1.74
N TYR A 30 -14.91 1.42 1.82
CA TYR A 30 -14.90 0.48 0.69
C TYR A 30 -15.44 1.11 -0.62
N ALA A 31 -14.67 2.00 -1.21
CA ALA A 31 -14.72 2.32 -2.60
C ALA A 31 -13.60 1.46 -3.15
N VAL A 32 -14.01 0.43 -3.90
CA VAL A 32 -13.25 -0.01 -5.06
C VAL A 32 -13.15 1.22 -5.97
N GLY A 33 -12.28 2.13 -5.59
CA GLY A 33 -12.02 3.40 -6.21
C GLY A 33 -10.52 3.41 -6.37
N ARG A 34 -10.10 3.43 -7.62
CA ARG A 34 -8.71 3.41 -8.07
C ARG A 34 -7.93 4.69 -7.63
N ASP A 35 -8.50 5.46 -6.71
CA ASP A 35 -8.33 6.90 -6.52
C ASP A 35 -8.07 7.29 -5.03
N GLY A 36 -7.43 6.42 -4.23
CA GLY A 36 -6.86 6.84 -2.93
C GLY A 36 -5.73 7.86 -3.12
N SER A 37 -5.15 8.50 -2.10
CA SER A 37 -3.90 9.28 -2.30
C SER A 37 -2.69 8.36 -2.56
N VAL A 38 -1.57 8.87 -3.12
CA VAL A 38 -0.34 8.05 -3.26
C VAL A 38 0.14 7.56 -1.88
N GLN A 39 0.05 8.43 -0.87
CA GLN A 39 0.41 8.08 0.50
C GLN A 39 -0.49 6.96 1.06
N GLU A 40 -1.80 7.04 0.82
CA GLU A 40 -2.75 5.99 1.26
C GLU A 40 -2.46 4.63 0.60
N LEU A 41 -2.06 4.63 -0.68
CA LEU A 41 -1.63 3.41 -1.35
C LEU A 41 -0.33 2.84 -0.76
N ILE A 42 0.61 3.71 -0.37
CA ILE A 42 1.85 3.29 0.32
C ILE A 42 1.52 2.69 1.69
N ASP A 43 0.67 3.35 2.48
CA ASP A 43 0.27 2.88 3.80
C ASP A 43 -0.47 1.54 3.71
N ARG A 44 -1.34 1.39 2.69
CA ARG A 44 -2.04 0.13 2.40
C ARG A 44 -1.07 -0.99 2.02
N ARG A 45 -0.04 -0.70 1.19
CA ARG A 45 1.03 -1.65 0.88
C ARG A 45 1.73 -2.10 2.16
N GLU A 46 2.16 -1.17 3.00
CA GLU A 46 2.87 -1.53 4.25
C GLU A 46 2.03 -2.38 5.18
N THR A 47 0.73 -2.09 5.28
CA THR A 47 -0.22 -2.85 6.09
C THR A 47 -0.35 -4.30 5.58
N LEU A 48 -0.55 -4.48 4.27
CA LEU A 48 -0.65 -5.81 3.66
C LEU A 48 0.63 -6.63 3.86
N PHE A 49 1.79 -6.01 3.72
CA PHE A 49 3.08 -6.69 3.88
C PHE A 49 3.34 -7.09 5.33
N ARG A 50 2.97 -6.25 6.31
CA ARG A 50 3.04 -6.62 7.73
C ARG A 50 2.12 -7.78 8.06
N ALA A 51 0.88 -7.76 7.58
CA ALA A 51 -0.08 -8.84 7.79
C ALA A 51 0.42 -10.18 7.21
N MET A 52 1.01 -10.15 6.01
CA MET A 52 1.63 -11.35 5.43
C MET A 52 2.81 -11.87 6.26
N ALA A 53 3.65 -10.98 6.79
CA ALA A 53 4.79 -11.36 7.62
C ALA A 53 4.38 -11.97 8.96
N GLU A 54 3.36 -11.41 9.61
CA GLU A 54 2.80 -11.93 10.86
C GLU A 54 2.17 -13.31 10.66
N MET A 55 1.40 -13.49 9.59
CA MET A 55 0.82 -14.78 9.23
C MET A 55 1.88 -15.86 8.94
N GLU A 56 2.98 -15.49 8.28
CA GLU A 56 4.09 -16.42 8.05
C GLU A 56 4.78 -16.82 9.36
N PHE A 57 4.89 -15.87 10.30
CA PHE A 57 5.39 -16.14 11.64
C PHE A 57 4.48 -17.11 12.40
N ASP A 58 3.17 -16.88 12.40
CA ASP A 58 2.19 -17.77 13.03
C ASP A 58 2.21 -19.18 12.43
N ARG A 59 2.37 -19.28 11.10
CA ARG A 59 2.56 -20.57 10.42
C ARG A 59 3.83 -21.28 10.90
N LYS A 60 4.95 -20.57 11.03
CA LYS A 60 6.23 -21.13 11.51
C LYS A 60 6.13 -21.61 12.96
N LEU A 61 5.29 -20.99 13.77
CA LEU A 61 4.98 -21.41 15.14
C LEU A 61 4.02 -22.60 15.21
N GLY A 62 3.40 -23.00 14.09
CA GLY A 62 2.41 -24.08 14.03
C GLY A 62 1.01 -23.66 14.46
N ASN A 63 0.75 -22.36 14.62
CA ASN A 63 -0.54 -21.81 15.04
C ASN A 63 -1.57 -21.71 13.90
N LEU A 64 -1.16 -21.95 12.65
CA LEU A 64 -2.00 -21.82 11.46
C LEU A 64 -1.93 -23.07 10.57
N ALA A 65 -3.09 -23.63 10.24
CA ALA A 65 -3.18 -24.80 9.37
C ALA A 65 -2.69 -24.45 7.95
N GLY A 66 -1.98 -25.39 7.31
CA GLY A 66 -1.35 -25.14 6.01
C GLY A 66 -2.32 -24.76 4.89
N GLU A 67 -3.55 -25.30 4.90
CA GLU A 67 -4.58 -24.99 3.91
C GLU A 67 -5.16 -23.58 4.10
N GLU A 68 -5.38 -23.18 5.36
CA GLU A 68 -5.86 -21.84 5.72
C GLU A 68 -4.81 -20.77 5.40
N TYR A 69 -3.54 -21.06 5.69
CA TYR A 69 -2.41 -20.22 5.29
C TYR A 69 -2.37 -20.00 3.78
N GLN A 70 -2.53 -21.05 2.97
CA GLN A 70 -2.45 -20.93 1.51
C GLN A 70 -3.58 -20.06 0.94
N ARG A 71 -4.80 -20.23 1.42
CA ARG A 71 -5.95 -19.40 0.99
C ARG A 71 -5.72 -17.94 1.36
N LEU A 72 -5.38 -17.69 2.62
CA LEU A 72 -5.20 -16.35 3.13
C LEU A 72 -4.03 -15.64 2.42
N ARG A 73 -2.90 -16.34 2.22
CA ARG A 73 -1.76 -15.84 1.45
C ARG A 73 -2.15 -15.43 0.03
N ALA A 74 -2.91 -16.26 -0.68
CA ALA A 74 -3.35 -15.94 -2.04
C ALA A 74 -4.20 -14.66 -2.09
N ASP A 75 -5.10 -14.47 -1.14
CA ASP A 75 -5.95 -13.28 -1.06
C ASP A 75 -5.13 -12.01 -0.78
N TYR A 76 -4.15 -12.07 0.12
CA TYR A 76 -3.26 -10.94 0.40
C TYR A 76 -2.33 -10.63 -0.79
N GLU A 77 -1.85 -11.64 -1.51
CA GLU A 77 -1.03 -11.46 -2.72
C GLU A 77 -1.80 -10.73 -3.82
N VAL A 78 -3.07 -11.11 -4.07
CA VAL A 78 -3.92 -10.41 -5.04
C VAL A 78 -4.11 -8.94 -4.66
N GLN A 79 -4.37 -8.66 -3.38
CA GLN A 79 -4.52 -7.29 -2.89
C GLN A 79 -3.22 -6.49 -3.01
N ALA A 80 -2.07 -7.09 -2.69
CA ALA A 80 -0.77 -6.45 -2.83
C ALA A 80 -0.47 -6.11 -4.30
N MET A 81 -0.78 -7.02 -5.22
CA MET A 81 -0.61 -6.79 -6.66
C MET A 81 -1.47 -5.63 -7.17
N ASP A 82 -2.71 -5.49 -6.69
CA ASP A 82 -3.60 -4.40 -7.11
C ASP A 82 -3.09 -3.03 -6.62
N VAL A 83 -2.60 -2.97 -5.37
CA VAL A 83 -2.00 -1.75 -4.80
C VAL A 83 -0.73 -1.36 -5.55
N LEU A 84 0.14 -2.33 -5.86
CA LEU A 84 1.37 -2.06 -6.62
C LEU A 84 1.07 -1.55 -8.03
N LYS A 85 0.12 -2.16 -8.74
CA LYS A 85 -0.31 -1.68 -10.06
C LYS A 85 -0.85 -0.24 -10.00
N SER A 86 -1.58 0.08 -8.94
CA SER A 86 -2.13 1.43 -8.75
C SER A 86 -1.03 2.47 -8.50
N LEU A 87 0.05 2.08 -7.80
CA LEU A 87 1.22 2.93 -7.61
C LEU A 87 2.00 3.12 -8.91
N ASP A 88 2.23 2.04 -9.66
CA ASP A 88 2.96 2.09 -10.94
C ASP A 88 2.25 2.98 -11.97
N GLN A 89 0.92 2.87 -12.07
CA GLN A 89 0.11 3.71 -12.97
C GLN A 89 0.25 5.20 -12.65
N ARG A 90 0.37 5.55 -11.37
CA ARG A 90 0.54 6.94 -10.94
C ARG A 90 1.93 7.46 -11.23
N ALA A 91 2.95 6.64 -10.99
CA ALA A 91 4.32 6.97 -11.35
C ALA A 91 4.45 7.24 -12.86
N ALA A 92 3.91 6.34 -13.68
CA ALA A 92 3.90 6.51 -15.13
C ALA A 92 3.14 7.77 -15.60
N GLY A 93 2.05 8.13 -14.92
CA GLY A 93 1.31 9.37 -15.20
C GLY A 93 2.13 10.63 -14.91
N VAL A 94 2.90 10.64 -13.82
CA VAL A 94 3.79 11.75 -13.47
C VAL A 94 4.94 11.86 -14.47
N ASP A 95 5.56 10.75 -14.85
CA ASP A 95 6.64 10.74 -15.85
C ASP A 95 6.16 11.32 -17.20
N ALA A 96 4.97 10.93 -17.65
CA ALA A 96 4.38 11.45 -18.88
C ALA A 96 4.09 12.96 -18.82
N GLN A 97 3.70 13.48 -17.66
CA GLN A 97 3.51 14.93 -17.47
C GLN A 97 4.84 15.69 -17.55
N ILE A 98 5.89 15.16 -16.91
CA ILE A 98 7.24 15.72 -16.96
C ILE A 98 7.73 15.77 -18.41
N ASP A 99 7.58 14.69 -19.17
CA ASP A 99 8.00 14.64 -20.58
C ASP A 99 7.27 15.67 -21.45
N GLN A 100 5.97 15.87 -21.22
CA GLN A 100 5.19 16.90 -21.92
C GLN A 100 5.66 18.31 -21.60
N GLU A 101 5.93 18.61 -20.32
CA GLU A 101 6.46 19.91 -19.92
C GLU A 101 7.85 20.16 -20.54
N ILE A 102 8.75 19.16 -20.50
CA ILE A 102 10.08 19.27 -21.10
C ILE A 102 9.99 19.53 -22.60
N ALA A 103 9.09 18.85 -23.31
CA ALA A 103 8.88 19.08 -24.75
C ALA A 103 8.40 20.52 -25.03
N ALA A 104 7.43 21.03 -24.25
CA ALA A 104 6.93 22.39 -24.39
C ALA A 104 8.02 23.45 -24.18
N TYR A 105 8.92 23.25 -23.21
CA TYR A 105 10.05 24.16 -22.99
C TYR A 105 11.12 24.07 -24.10
N ARG A 106 11.30 22.91 -24.74
CA ARG A 106 12.26 22.75 -25.84
C ARG A 106 11.82 23.51 -27.08
N ASP A 107 10.55 23.44 -27.44
CA ASP A 107 10.02 24.14 -28.62
C ASP A 107 10.15 25.67 -28.46
N GLN A 108 9.88 26.21 -27.26
CA GLN A 108 10.05 27.64 -26.98
C GLN A 108 11.52 28.12 -27.01
N ARG A 109 12.47 27.26 -26.62
CA ARG A 109 13.90 27.57 -26.70
C ARG A 109 14.47 27.48 -28.11
N VAL A 110 13.89 26.66 -28.98
CA VAL A 110 14.32 26.57 -30.38
C VAL A 110 13.84 27.78 -31.18
N GLU A 111 12.68 28.36 -30.84
CA GLU A 111 12.13 29.54 -31.52
C GLU A 111 12.87 30.85 -31.18
N THR A 112 13.62 30.89 -30.06
CA THR A 112 14.42 32.06 -29.64
C THR A 112 15.87 32.01 -30.12
N VAL A 113 16.30 30.93 -30.76
CA VAL A 113 17.61 30.83 -31.41
C VAL A 113 17.39 30.98 -32.91
N GLU A 114 17.13 32.21 -33.37
CA GLU A 114 17.20 32.52 -34.80
C GLU A 114 18.63 32.26 -35.34
N PRO A 115 18.76 31.69 -36.55
CA PRO A 115 20.04 31.48 -37.20
C PRO A 115 20.53 32.77 -37.89
N GLY A 116 21.43 33.49 -37.24
CA GLY A 116 22.19 34.59 -37.85
C GLY A 116 22.98 35.33 -36.77
N GLN A 117 24.29 35.52 -36.86
CA GLN A 117 25.03 36.01 -38.02
C GLN A 117 26.44 35.43 -38.06
N GLY A 118 26.85 34.97 -39.25
CA GLY A 118 28.24 35.02 -39.67
C GLY A 118 28.59 36.39 -40.23
#